data_AF-A0A7J8KJK5-F1
#
_entry.id   AF-A0A7J8KJK5-F1
#
_cell.length_a   1.000
_cell.length_b   1.000
_cell.length_c   1.000
_cell.angle_alpha   90.00
_cell.angle_beta   90.00
_cell.angle_gamma   90.00
#
_symmetry.space_group_name_H-M   'P 1'
#
loop_
_entity.id
_entity.type
_entity.pdbx_description
1 polymer ?
#
loop_
_entity_poly.entity_id
_entity_poly.type
_entity_poly.pdbx_seq_one_letter_code
_entity_poly.pdbx_strand_id
1 'polypeptide(L)'
;MEEPRGDFCADEGCAGDVVVEKYLAESKVSASHVQLACRGPHCAFPVDGNELRVWNAEDPSCQLLILRGHHQPITAVAFGNTVDPLLICSASEDYVIKWSLEECREKVLQGSPPRGIIVGALLGKVRYLRFSPDDRVAAVCAGNKIFMLDVEVRFSPSAV
;
A
#
# COMPACT_ATOMS: atom_id res chain seq x y z
N MET A 1 20.30 27.97 -56.18
CA MET A 1 19.37 27.42 -55.18
C MET A 1 19.97 26.10 -54.72
N GLU A 2 20.80 26.15 -53.69
CA GLU A 2 21.26 24.99 -52.93
C GLU A 2 21.39 25.48 -51.48
N GLU A 3 20.65 24.85 -50.58
CA GLU A 3 20.72 25.14 -49.14
C GLU A 3 21.89 24.38 -48.50
N PRO A 4 22.57 24.94 -47.48
CA PRO A 4 23.58 24.21 -46.75
C PRO A 4 22.89 23.22 -45.80
N ARG A 5 23.35 21.97 -45.84
CA ARG A 5 22.98 20.90 -44.91
C ARG A 5 23.44 21.27 -43.51
N GLY A 6 22.50 21.28 -42.56
CA GLY A 6 22.78 21.52 -41.16
C GLY A 6 23.49 20.33 -40.53
N ASP A 7 24.77 20.49 -40.22
CA ASP A 7 25.46 19.68 -39.22
C ASP A 7 25.29 20.37 -37.87
N PHE A 8 24.17 20.09 -37.20
CA PHE A 8 24.08 20.26 -35.75
C PHE A 8 24.32 18.90 -35.13
N CYS A 9 25.53 18.70 -34.65
CA CYS A 9 25.84 17.68 -33.67
C CYS A 9 25.00 18.03 -32.42
N ALA A 10 23.83 17.41 -32.29
CA ALA A 10 23.06 17.47 -31.07
C ALA A 10 23.83 16.65 -30.05
N ASP A 11 24.58 17.39 -29.23
CA ASP A 11 25.07 17.02 -27.92
C ASP A 11 24.11 15.99 -27.28
N GLU A 12 24.60 14.80 -26.99
CA GLU A 12 23.95 13.85 -26.06
C GLU A 12 23.99 14.47 -24.66
N GLY A 13 23.27 15.59 -24.52
CA GLY A 13 23.00 16.22 -23.26
C GLY A 13 22.21 15.22 -22.44
N CYS A 14 22.73 14.92 -21.25
CA CYS A 14 22.07 14.15 -20.21
C CYS A 14 20.57 14.46 -20.21
N ALA A 15 19.77 13.60 -20.84
CA ALA A 15 18.32 13.68 -20.79
C ALA A 15 17.96 13.35 -19.34
N GLY A 16 17.93 14.39 -18.50
CA GLY A 16 17.56 14.25 -17.10
C GLY A 16 16.25 13.49 -17.02
N ASP A 17 16.19 12.50 -16.12
CA ASP A 17 15.02 11.66 -15.96
C ASP A 17 13.75 12.51 -15.87
N VAL A 18 12.87 12.39 -16.85
CA VAL A 18 11.61 13.11 -16.89
C VAL A 18 10.66 12.44 -15.90
N VAL A 19 10.34 13.14 -14.81
CA VAL A 19 9.29 12.70 -13.88
C VAL A 19 7.94 13.00 -14.50
N VAL A 20 7.15 11.95 -14.73
CA VAL A 20 5.80 12.04 -15.29
C VAL A 20 4.78 11.65 -14.23
N GLU A 21 3.77 12.51 -14.02
CA GLU A 21 2.60 12.15 -13.23
C GLU A 21 1.79 11.07 -13.98
N LYS A 22 1.67 9.90 -13.38
CA LYS A 22 0.89 8.78 -13.94
C LYS A 22 -0.50 8.63 -13.33
N TYR A 23 -0.69 9.11 -12.10
CA TYR A 23 -1.93 8.95 -11.37
C TYR A 23 -2.07 10.03 -10.29
N LEU A 24 -3.26 10.65 -10.24
CA LEU A 24 -3.67 11.60 -9.22
C LEU A 24 -4.85 11.04 -8.44
N ALA A 25 -4.74 10.99 -7.11
CA ALA A 25 -5.86 10.75 -6.21
C ALA A 25 -6.14 12.00 -5.39
N GLU A 26 -7.37 12.49 -5.47
CA GLU A 26 -7.87 13.56 -4.63
C GLU A 26 -8.49 12.99 -3.36
N SER A 27 -8.31 13.70 -2.24
CA SER A 27 -8.99 13.39 -0.99
C SER A 27 -9.54 14.64 -0.33
N LYS A 28 -10.71 14.51 0.29
CA LYS A 28 -11.37 15.55 1.08
C LYS A 28 -10.78 15.69 2.48
N VAL A 29 -10.02 14.69 2.93
CA VAL A 29 -9.43 14.63 4.27
C VAL A 29 -7.91 14.79 4.15
N SER A 30 -7.32 15.53 5.09
CA SER A 30 -5.86 15.70 5.13
C SER A 30 -5.14 14.36 5.30
N ALA A 31 -4.18 14.09 4.40
CA ALA A 31 -3.25 12.96 4.52
C ALA A 31 -2.00 13.30 5.37
N SER A 32 -2.02 14.41 6.11
CA SER A 32 -0.90 14.82 6.97
C SER A 32 -0.55 13.75 8.00
N HIS A 33 0.74 13.49 8.17
CA HIS A 33 1.28 12.57 9.19
C HIS A 33 0.89 11.09 9.01
N VAL A 34 0.52 10.70 7.80
CA VAL A 34 0.29 9.30 7.42
C VAL A 34 1.61 8.67 6.96
N GLN A 35 1.95 7.48 7.45
CA GLN A 35 3.00 6.67 6.85
C GLN A 35 2.44 5.99 5.59
N LEU A 36 2.88 6.47 4.41
CA LEU A 36 2.62 5.84 3.13
C LEU A 36 3.56 4.66 2.89
N ALA A 37 3.21 3.78 1.96
CA ALA A 37 4.04 2.63 1.61
C ALA A 37 4.15 2.45 0.09
N CYS A 38 5.32 2.01 -0.37
CA CYS A 38 5.52 1.55 -1.73
C CYS A 38 6.45 0.33 -1.73
N ARG A 39 6.29 -0.54 -2.73
CA ARG A 39 7.14 -1.70 -2.97
C ARG A 39 7.14 -2.00 -4.47
N GLY A 40 8.30 -1.89 -5.10
CA GLY A 40 8.40 -2.07 -6.56
C GLY A 40 7.41 -1.14 -7.28
N PRO A 41 6.55 -1.66 -8.18
CA PRO A 41 5.59 -0.84 -8.89
C PRO A 41 4.34 -0.51 -8.06
N HIS A 42 4.18 -1.09 -6.87
CA HIS A 42 3.00 -0.90 -6.04
C HIS A 42 3.17 0.28 -5.08
N CYS A 43 2.14 1.11 -4.97
CA CYS A 43 2.02 2.06 -3.88
C CYS A 43 0.68 1.90 -3.17
N ALA A 44 0.67 2.16 -1.87
CA ALA A 44 -0.50 2.06 -1.01
C ALA A 44 -0.65 3.35 -0.20
N PHE A 45 -1.84 3.93 -0.27
CA PHE A 45 -2.14 5.24 0.33
C PHE A 45 -3.61 5.32 0.71
N PRO A 46 -3.94 5.98 1.83
CA PRO A 46 -5.32 6.17 2.20
C PRO A 46 -5.97 7.30 1.39
N VAL A 47 -7.26 7.16 1.14
CA VAL A 47 -8.12 8.17 0.55
C VAL A 47 -9.33 8.37 1.47
N ASP A 48 -9.70 9.64 1.65
CA ASP A 48 -10.79 10.10 2.50
C ASP A 48 -10.71 9.58 3.95
N GLY A 49 -9.47 9.36 4.40
CA GLY A 49 -9.13 8.93 5.75
C GLY A 49 -9.12 7.42 5.91
N ASN A 50 -10.15 6.68 5.51
CA ASN A 50 -10.34 5.28 5.92
C ASN A 50 -10.36 4.24 4.78
N GLU A 51 -10.35 4.67 3.52
CA GLU A 51 -10.23 3.76 2.38
C GLU A 51 -8.76 3.60 2.02
N LEU A 52 -8.23 2.37 2.02
CA LEU A 52 -6.89 2.13 1.51
C LEU A 52 -6.95 1.86 0.02
N ARG A 53 -6.19 2.63 -0.77
CA ARG A 53 -5.99 2.35 -2.18
C ARG A 53 -4.63 1.73 -2.42
N VAL A 54 -4.59 0.73 -3.30
CA VAL A 54 -3.34 0.12 -3.79
C VAL A 54 -3.30 0.23 -5.30
N TRP A 55 -2.27 0.90 -5.82
CA TRP A 55 -2.08 1.17 -7.24
C TRP A 55 -0.80 0.53 -7.75
N ASN A 56 -0.80 0.12 -9.03
CA ASN A 56 0.36 -0.40 -9.75
C ASN A 56 0.78 0.62 -10.82
N ALA A 57 2.03 1.08 -10.76
CA ALA A 57 2.57 2.12 -11.62
C ALA A 57 3.07 1.65 -12.99
N GLU A 58 3.33 0.35 -13.15
CA GLU A 58 3.88 -0.23 -14.37
C GLU A 58 2.80 -0.72 -15.31
N ASP A 59 1.69 -1.23 -14.76
CA ASP A 59 0.61 -1.81 -15.54
C ASP A 59 -0.70 -1.05 -15.30
N PRO A 60 -1.10 -0.16 -16.22
CA PRO A 60 -2.38 0.54 -16.13
C PRO A 60 -3.60 -0.39 -16.19
N SER A 61 -3.44 -1.63 -16.69
CA SER A 61 -4.49 -2.64 -16.72
C SER A 61 -4.69 -3.33 -15.35
N CYS A 62 -3.71 -3.22 -14.46
CA CYS A 62 -3.88 -3.61 -13.07
C CYS A 62 -4.85 -2.64 -12.39
N GLN A 63 -6.08 -3.12 -12.16
CA GLN A 63 -7.13 -2.36 -11.52
C GLN A 63 -6.71 -1.85 -10.14
N LEU A 64 -6.95 -0.56 -9.90
CA LEU A 64 -6.83 0.09 -8.58
C LEU A 64 -7.64 -0.71 -7.55
N LEU A 65 -6.96 -1.24 -6.54
CA LEU A 65 -7.63 -1.96 -5.46
C LEU A 65 -8.09 -0.96 -4.40
N ILE A 66 -9.34 -1.12 -3.97
CA ILE A 66 -9.95 -0.34 -2.90
C ILE A 66 -10.25 -1.29 -1.75
N LEU A 67 -9.53 -1.11 -0.65
CA LEU A 67 -9.61 -1.95 0.54
C LEU A 67 -10.35 -1.18 1.63
N ARG A 68 -11.49 -1.74 2.07
CA ARG A 68 -12.41 -1.13 3.04
C ARG A 68 -12.48 -2.00 4.29
N GLY A 69 -12.42 -1.38 5.46
CA GLY A 69 -12.50 -2.10 6.74
C GLY A 69 -12.19 -1.24 7.96
N HIS A 70 -11.43 -0.16 7.79
CA HIS A 70 -11.25 0.83 8.83
C HIS A 70 -12.48 1.74 8.96
N HIS A 71 -12.90 1.96 10.19
CA HIS A 71 -13.90 2.93 10.61
C HIS A 71 -13.26 4.23 11.11
N GLN A 72 -11.95 4.21 11.40
CA GLN A 72 -11.16 5.38 11.77
C GLN A 72 -10.12 5.70 10.68
N PRO A 73 -9.56 6.93 10.66
CA PRO A 73 -8.54 7.29 9.67
C PRO A 73 -7.29 6.40 9.77
N ILE A 74 -6.90 5.85 8.62
CA ILE A 74 -5.65 5.14 8.41
C ILE A 74 -4.49 6.11 8.62
N THR A 75 -3.60 5.73 9.51
CA THR A 75 -2.46 6.55 9.94
C THR A 75 -1.12 5.94 9.57
N ALA A 76 -1.08 4.63 9.31
CA ALA A 76 0.13 3.98 8.81
C ALA A 76 -0.19 2.80 7.89
N VAL A 77 0.66 2.62 6.89
CA VAL A 77 0.61 1.50 5.94
C VAL A 77 2.04 0.95 5.79
N ALA A 78 2.18 -0.37 5.62
CA ALA A 78 3.42 -0.98 5.17
C ALA A 78 3.15 -2.18 4.25
N PHE A 79 4.09 -2.42 3.34
CA PHE A 79 4.17 -3.68 2.60
C PHE A 79 4.98 -4.71 3.40
N GLY A 80 4.61 -5.97 3.26
CA GLY A 80 5.44 -7.11 3.63
C GLY A 80 6.69 -7.19 2.76
N ASN A 81 7.61 -8.05 3.18
CA ASN A 81 8.89 -8.36 2.59
C ASN A 81 8.81 -9.54 1.60
N THR A 82 7.86 -10.47 1.75
CA THR A 82 7.64 -11.60 0.84
C THR A 82 6.95 -11.17 -0.45
N VAL A 83 7.01 -12.03 -1.48
CA VAL A 83 6.43 -11.77 -2.81
C VAL A 83 5.20 -12.63 -3.13
N ASP A 84 4.95 -13.69 -2.36
CA ASP A 84 3.82 -14.59 -2.57
C ASP A 84 3.38 -15.22 -1.22
N PRO A 85 2.25 -14.76 -0.64
CA PRO A 85 1.48 -13.59 -1.05
C PRO A 85 2.21 -12.29 -0.71
N LEU A 86 1.99 -11.22 -1.49
CA LEU A 86 2.44 -9.89 -1.13
C LEU A 86 1.47 -9.30 -0.08
N LEU A 87 1.95 -9.19 1.15
CA LEU A 87 1.14 -8.67 2.25
C LEU A 87 1.17 -7.13 2.33
N ILE A 88 0.08 -6.57 2.82
CA ILE A 88 -0.02 -5.17 3.24
C ILE A 88 -0.61 -5.14 4.64
N CYS A 89 -0.10 -4.27 5.50
CA CYS A 89 -0.74 -3.94 6.77
C CYS A 89 -1.15 -2.47 6.75
N SER A 90 -2.38 -2.20 7.14
CA SER A 90 -2.90 -0.86 7.41
C SER A 90 -3.26 -0.74 8.88
N ALA A 91 -3.01 0.43 9.45
CA ALA A 91 -3.22 0.70 10.85
C ALA A 91 -3.91 2.03 11.07
N SER A 92 -4.73 2.03 12.11
CA SER A 92 -5.60 3.10 12.53
C SER A 92 -5.84 2.96 14.04
N GLU A 93 -6.57 3.89 14.64
CA GLU A 93 -6.95 3.83 16.04
C GLU A 93 -7.88 2.66 16.37
N ASP A 94 -8.65 2.21 15.39
CA ASP A 94 -9.56 1.08 15.54
C ASP A 94 -8.85 -0.27 15.43
N TYR A 95 -8.18 -0.53 14.30
CA TYR A 95 -7.65 -1.82 13.93
C TYR A 95 -6.27 -1.71 13.30
N VAL A 96 -5.54 -2.81 13.37
CA VAL A 96 -4.46 -3.14 12.44
C VAL A 96 -4.98 -4.28 11.57
N ILE A 97 -5.04 -4.06 10.27
CA ILE A 97 -5.62 -4.98 9.30
C ILE A 97 -4.53 -5.45 8.34
N LYS A 98 -4.40 -6.76 8.20
CA LYS A 98 -3.58 -7.43 7.20
C LYS A 98 -4.39 -7.71 5.95
N TRP A 99 -3.80 -7.47 4.79
CA TRP A 99 -4.36 -7.74 3.47
C TRP A 99 -3.40 -8.64 2.70
N SER A 100 -3.94 -9.63 1.99
CA SER A 100 -3.21 -10.38 0.95
C SER A 100 -3.58 -9.76 -0.40
N LEU A 101 -2.60 -9.22 -1.13
CA LEU A 101 -2.86 -8.49 -2.36
C LEU A 101 -3.49 -9.40 -3.43
N GLU A 102 -3.01 -10.64 -3.51
CA GLU A 102 -3.47 -11.68 -4.42
C GLU A 102 -4.92 -12.07 -4.12
N GLU A 103 -5.25 -12.37 -2.85
CA GLU A 103 -6.63 -12.68 -2.43
C GLU A 103 -7.58 -11.50 -2.69
N CYS A 104 -7.12 -10.27 -2.44
CA CYS A 104 -7.91 -9.08 -2.71
C CYS A 104 -8.24 -8.95 -4.20
N ARG A 105 -7.27 -9.18 -5.08
CA ARG A 105 -7.47 -9.17 -6.54
C ARG A 105 -8.44 -10.26 -6.98
N GLU A 106 -8.28 -11.47 -6.47
CA GLU A 106 -9.18 -12.59 -6.77
C GLU A 106 -10.62 -12.26 -6.38
N LYS A 107 -10.84 -11.66 -5.20
CA LYS A 107 -12.18 -11.26 -4.75
C LYS A 107 -12.81 -10.22 -5.66
N VAL A 108 -12.04 -9.21 -6.09
CA VAL A 108 -12.54 -8.20 -7.04
C VAL A 108 -12.95 -8.85 -8.37
N LEU A 109 -12.15 -9.77 -8.90
CA LEU A 109 -12.48 -10.51 -10.13
C LEU A 109 -13.75 -11.36 -9.98
N GLN A 110 -14.00 -11.89 -8.78
CA GLN A 110 -15.23 -12.61 -8.42
C GLN A 110 -16.43 -11.69 -8.16
N GLY A 111 -16.28 -10.36 -8.29
CA GLY A 111 -17.32 -9.38 -7.99
C GLY A 111 -17.64 -9.24 -6.49
N SER A 112 -16.76 -9.71 -5.62
CA SER A 112 -16.88 -9.62 -4.16
C SER A 112 -15.94 -8.56 -3.59
N PRO A 113 -16.31 -7.85 -2.51
CA PRO A 113 -15.41 -6.89 -1.89
C PRO A 113 -14.23 -7.61 -1.22
N PRO A 114 -12.98 -7.10 -1.39
CA PRO A 114 -11.83 -7.58 -0.64
C PRO A 114 -12.06 -7.52 0.87
N ARG A 115 -11.51 -8.50 1.60
CA ARG A 115 -11.59 -8.55 3.07
C ARG A 115 -10.21 -8.73 3.66
N GLY A 116 -9.87 -7.87 4.62
CA GLY A 116 -8.66 -7.98 5.41
C GLY A 116 -8.91 -8.77 6.69
N ILE A 117 -7.82 -9.17 7.34
CA ILE A 117 -7.82 -9.89 8.61
C ILE A 117 -7.33 -8.93 9.70
N ILE A 118 -8.12 -8.77 10.75
CA ILE A 118 -7.73 -7.93 11.90
C ILE A 118 -6.66 -8.68 12.71
N VAL A 119 -5.47 -8.09 12.82
CA VAL A 119 -4.33 -8.64 13.58
C VAL A 119 -4.05 -7.85 14.87
N GLY A 120 -4.71 -6.69 15.04
CA GLY A 120 -4.70 -5.92 16.28
C GLY A 120 -5.94 -5.02 16.36
N ALA A 121 -6.40 -4.73 17.58
CA ALA A 121 -7.56 -3.89 17.82
C ALA A 121 -7.32 -2.94 19.00
N LEU A 122 -7.82 -1.71 18.89
CA LEU A 122 -7.84 -0.68 19.94
C LEU A 122 -6.46 -0.41 20.56
N LEU A 123 -5.42 -0.37 19.73
CA LEU A 123 -4.04 -0.07 20.17
C LEU A 123 -3.80 1.43 20.43
N GLY A 124 -4.80 2.27 20.12
CA GLY A 124 -4.69 3.73 20.07
C GLY A 124 -4.14 4.22 18.74
N LYS A 125 -3.87 5.53 18.63
CA LYS A 125 -3.37 6.15 17.40
C LYS A 125 -2.00 5.60 16.99
N VAL A 126 -1.98 4.77 15.96
CA VAL A 126 -0.75 4.23 15.37
C VAL A 126 0.00 5.34 14.63
N ARG A 127 1.32 5.39 14.78
CA ARG A 127 2.20 6.35 14.10
C ARG A 127 3.10 5.69 13.08
N TYR A 128 3.57 4.48 13.39
CA TYR A 128 4.41 3.69 12.52
C TYR A 128 4.04 2.22 12.61
N LEU A 129 4.14 1.53 11.48
CA LEU A 129 3.95 0.09 11.37
C LEU A 129 5.00 -0.48 10.41
N ARG A 130 5.54 -1.66 10.74
CA ARG A 130 6.48 -2.39 9.89
C ARG A 130 6.42 -3.89 10.13
N PHE A 131 6.53 -4.68 9.07
CA PHE A 131 6.70 -6.12 9.18
C PHE A 131 8.11 -6.51 9.63
N SER A 132 8.22 -7.64 10.32
CA SER A 132 9.48 -8.37 10.48
C SER A 132 9.99 -8.82 9.10
N PRO A 133 11.30 -9.11 8.94
CA PRO A 133 11.85 -9.52 7.64
C PRO A 133 11.20 -10.75 7.00
N ASP A 134 10.57 -11.60 7.80
CA ASP A 134 9.85 -12.82 7.40
C ASP A 134 8.32 -12.66 7.35
N ASP A 135 7.82 -11.45 7.57
CA ASP A 135 6.40 -11.06 7.58
C ASP A 135 5.51 -11.78 8.61
N ARG A 136 6.09 -12.51 9.56
CA ARG A 136 5.33 -13.22 10.59
C ARG A 136 4.83 -12.31 11.70
N VAL A 137 5.53 -11.21 11.95
CA VAL A 137 5.21 -10.27 13.01
C VAL A 137 5.16 -8.86 12.46
N ALA A 138 4.27 -8.02 13.00
CA ALA A 138 4.26 -6.59 12.75
C ALA A 138 4.61 -5.82 14.03
N ALA A 139 5.62 -4.94 13.94
CA ALA A 139 5.91 -3.96 14.96
C ALA A 139 5.00 -2.73 14.75
N VAL A 140 4.28 -2.32 15.79
CA VAL A 140 3.29 -1.23 15.75
C VAL A 140 3.58 -0.22 16.85
N CYS A 141 3.88 1.02 16.47
CA CYS A 141 4.13 2.11 17.41
C CYS A 141 2.84 2.90 17.64
N ALA A 142 2.31 2.86 18.86
CA ALA A 142 1.11 3.60 19.25
C ALA A 142 1.29 4.24 20.63
N GLY A 143 1.10 5.55 20.71
CA GLY A 143 1.38 6.34 21.91
C GLY A 143 2.83 6.14 22.39
N ASN A 144 2.99 5.67 23.63
CA ASN A 144 4.29 5.35 24.25
C ASN A 144 4.63 3.86 24.24
N LYS A 145 3.94 3.04 23.42
CA LYS A 145 4.10 1.60 23.35
C LYS A 145 4.50 1.15 21.95
N ILE A 146 5.25 0.05 21.91
CA ILE A 146 5.51 -0.74 20.70
C ILE A 146 4.87 -2.10 20.92
N PHE A 147 3.97 -2.49 20.04
CA PHE A 147 3.32 -3.79 20.02
C PHE A 147 3.98 -4.67 18.98
N MET A 148 4.16 -5.96 19.29
CA MET A 148 4.56 -6.98 18.33
C MET A 148 3.33 -7.86 18.10
N LEU A 149 2.73 -7.77 16.92
CA LEU A 149 1.51 -8.48 16.56
C LEU A 149 1.85 -9.69 15.70
N ASP A 150 1.26 -10.84 15.99
CA ASP A 150 1.31 -11.99 15.10
C ASP A 150 0.45 -11.72 13.86
N VAL A 151 1.06 -11.87 12.69
CA VAL A 151 0.44 -11.66 11.38
C VAL A 151 0.03 -13.00 10.74
N GLU A 152 0.63 -14.11 11.19
CA GLU A 152 0.22 -15.46 10.82
C GLU A 152 -1.13 -15.79 11.48
N VAL A 153 -2.21 -15.65 10.73
CA VAL A 153 -3.50 -16.17 11.17
C VAL A 153 -3.61 -17.62 10.75
N ARG A 154 -3.30 -18.52 11.68
CA ARG A 154 -3.57 -19.95 11.52
C ARG A 154 -5.07 -20.17 11.70
N PHE A 155 -5.78 -20.41 10.60
CA PHE A 155 -7.06 -21.08 10.71
C PHE A 155 -6.79 -22.51 11.17
N SER A 156 -7.07 -22.81 12.44
CA SER A 156 -7.32 -24.21 12.80
C SER A 156 -8.59 -24.61 12.06
N PRO A 157 -8.55 -25.57 11.12
CA PRO A 157 -9.79 -26.16 10.64
C PRO A 157 -10.44 -26.81 11.87
N SER A 158 -11.61 -26.32 12.25
CA SER A 158 -12.41 -26.94 13.30
C SER A 158 -12.52 -28.42 12.97
N ALA A 159 -12.08 -29.28 13.90
CA ALA A 159 -12.26 -30.72 13.78
C ALA A 159 -13.76 -31.00 13.59
N VAL A 160 -14.08 -31.63 12.46
CA VAL A 160 -15.39 -32.26 12.21
C VAL A 160 -15.36 -33.65 12.80
#